data_AF-B7EZK2-F1
#
_entry.id   AF-B7EZK2-F1
#
_cell.length_a   1.000
_cell.length_b   1.000
_cell.length_c   1.000
_cell.angle_alpha   90.00
_cell.angle_beta   90.00
_cell.angle_gamma   90.00
#
_symmetry.space_group_name_H-M   'P 1'
#
loop_
_entity.id
_entity.type
_entity.pdbx_description
1 polymer ?
#
loop_
_entity_poly.entity_id
_entity_poly.type
_entity_poly.pdbx_seq_one_letter_code
_entity_poly.pdbx_strand_id
1 'polypeptide(L)'
;MRGGLVASARLLPRPLVRWFLQRRAQQDINENMLGGKKVKIIFVLGGPGSGKGTQCSNIVEHFGFIHLSAGELLRAEINSGSENGTMIDTIITEGKIVPSEITIKLLQEAIIKGGNDKYIIDGFPRNEENRVVFESVVSLLSLHCFE
;
A
#
# COMPACT_ATOMS: atom_id res chain seq x y z
N MET A 1 13.51 25.08 -8.07
CA MET A 1 13.45 25.44 -9.50
C MET A 1 13.62 24.19 -10.36
N ARG A 2 12.51 23.57 -10.78
CA ARG A 2 12.34 22.84 -12.05
C ARG A 2 10.83 22.89 -12.33
N GLY A 3 10.41 23.90 -13.09
CA GLY A 3 9.02 24.09 -13.48
C GLY A 3 8.66 23.05 -14.53
N GLY A 4 7.75 22.13 -14.18
CA GLY A 4 7.06 21.32 -15.17
C GLY A 4 6.12 22.22 -15.95
N LEU A 5 6.28 22.28 -17.27
CA LEU A 5 5.45 23.05 -18.17
C LEU A 5 4.05 22.42 -18.21
N VAL A 6 3.13 22.91 -17.37
CA VAL A 6 1.73 22.46 -17.40
C VAL A 6 1.06 23.14 -18.61
N ALA A 7 1.09 22.48 -19.77
CA ALA A 7 0.35 22.93 -20.93
C ALA A 7 -1.15 22.86 -20.64
N SER A 8 -1.80 24.02 -20.53
CA SER A 8 -3.24 24.14 -20.33
C SER A 8 -3.99 23.64 -21.57
N ALA A 9 -4.87 22.65 -21.39
CA ALA A 9 -5.65 22.03 -22.47
C ALA A 9 -6.53 23.02 -23.27
N ARG A 10 -6.77 24.23 -22.75
CA ARG A 10 -7.56 25.28 -23.41
C ARG A 10 -6.96 25.79 -24.73
N LEU A 11 -5.67 25.54 -25.00
CA LEU A 11 -4.98 26.06 -26.19
C LEU A 11 -4.74 24.98 -27.27
N LEU A 12 -5.22 23.76 -27.07
CA LEU A 12 -4.95 22.67 -28.01
C LEU A 12 -6.03 22.55 -29.10
N PRO A 13 -5.66 22.24 -30.36
CA PRO A 13 -6.62 21.92 -31.42
C PRO A 13 -7.54 20.76 -31.02
N ARG A 14 -8.80 20.77 -31.48
CA ARG A 14 -9.84 19.79 -31.09
C ARG A 14 -9.40 18.31 -31.11
N PRO A 15 -8.66 17.79 -32.11
CA PRO A 15 -8.16 16.42 -32.09
C PRO A 15 -7.17 16.15 -30.95
N LEU A 16 -6.32 17.14 -30.63
CA LEU A 16 -5.35 17.04 -29.54
C LEU A 16 -6.01 17.09 -28.16
N VAL A 17 -7.11 17.85 -27.98
CA VAL A 17 -7.83 17.89 -26.70
C VAL A 17 -8.33 16.49 -26.32
N ARG A 18 -8.91 15.75 -27.27
CA ARG A 18 -9.37 14.37 -27.03
C ARG A 18 -8.20 13.43 -26.74
N TRP A 19 -7.10 13.55 -27.48
CA TRP A 19 -5.88 12.78 -27.21
C TRP A 19 -5.28 13.10 -25.84
N PHE A 20 -5.30 14.37 -25.44
CA PHE A 20 -4.78 14.83 -24.16
C PHE A 20 -5.64 14.32 -23.00
N LEU A 21 -6.97 14.36 -23.12
CA LEU A 21 -7.87 13.80 -22.11
C LEU A 21 -7.74 12.27 -22.00
N GLN A 22 -7.66 11.57 -23.14
CA GLN A 22 -7.45 10.12 -23.16
C GLN A 22 -6.10 9.74 -22.53
N ARG A 23 -5.03 10.48 -22.84
CA ARG A 23 -3.71 10.25 -22.24
C ARG A 23 -3.61 10.69 -20.79
N ARG A 24 -4.36 11.70 -20.35
CA ARG A 24 -4.39 12.10 -18.95
C ARG A 24 -4.92 10.97 -18.06
N ALA A 25 -5.97 10.26 -18.52
CA ALA A 25 -6.43 9.04 -17.86
C ALA A 25 -5.36 7.92 -17.76
N GLN A 26 -4.33 7.94 -18.62
CA GLN A 26 -3.19 7.02 -18.56
C GLN A 26 -1.95 7.59 -17.86
N GLN A 27 -1.82 8.91 -17.75
CA GLN A 27 -0.73 9.57 -17.02
C GLN A 27 -1.02 9.68 -15.53
N ASP A 28 -2.30 9.66 -15.15
CA ASP A 28 -2.72 9.53 -13.75
C ASP A 28 -2.35 8.15 -13.15
N ILE A 29 -1.91 7.18 -13.98
CA ILE A 29 -1.38 5.88 -13.52
C ILE A 29 0.07 5.99 -13.00
N ASN A 30 0.79 7.06 -13.33
CA ASN A 30 2.18 7.27 -12.89
C ASN A 30 2.37 8.44 -11.92
N GLU A 31 1.30 9.12 -11.51
CA GLU A 31 1.36 9.89 -10.27
C GLU A 31 1.46 8.89 -9.13
N ASN A 32 2.52 8.97 -8.31
CA ASN A 32 2.70 8.13 -7.13
C ASN A 32 1.33 7.87 -6.49
N MET A 33 0.89 6.60 -6.39
CA MET A 33 -0.52 6.22 -6.12
C MET A 33 -1.15 6.89 -4.87
N LEU A 34 -0.35 7.55 -4.04
CA LEU A 34 -0.75 8.41 -2.92
C LEU A 34 -0.72 9.93 -3.24
N GLY A 35 -0.84 10.33 -4.51
CA GLY A 35 -0.84 11.72 -4.96
C GLY A 35 0.44 12.49 -4.63
N GLY A 36 1.59 11.81 -4.63
CA GLY A 36 2.88 12.41 -4.25
C GLY A 36 3.07 12.66 -2.75
N LYS A 37 2.11 12.27 -1.88
CA LYS A 37 2.30 12.32 -0.43
C LYS A 37 3.38 11.31 -0.02
N LYS A 38 4.42 11.80 0.66
CA LYS A 38 5.40 10.91 1.31
C LYS A 38 4.72 10.20 2.47
N VAL A 39 4.79 8.87 2.46
CA VAL A 39 4.26 8.04 3.54
C VAL A 39 5.40 7.31 4.22
N LYS A 40 5.45 7.39 5.55
CA LYS A 40 6.37 6.65 6.40
C LYS A 40 5.72 5.35 6.82
N ILE A 41 6.38 4.24 6.52
CA ILE A 41 5.92 2.90 6.84
C ILE A 41 6.98 2.22 7.71
N ILE A 42 6.55 1.70 8.86
CA ILE A 42 7.38 0.89 9.75
C ILE A 42 6.85 -0.54 9.70
N PHE A 43 7.72 -1.51 9.42
CA PHE A 43 7.37 -2.92 9.50
C PHE A 43 7.72 -3.47 10.88
N VAL A 44 6.80 -4.25 11.46
CA VAL A 44 7.03 -4.93 12.74
C VAL A 44 6.93 -6.43 12.51
N LEU A 45 8.05 -7.11 12.76
CA LEU A 45 8.21 -8.54 12.58
C LEU A 45 8.61 -9.21 13.91
N GLY A 46 8.22 -10.47 14.10
CA GLY A 46 8.58 -11.25 15.28
C GLY A 46 7.59 -12.37 15.60
N GLY A 47 8.04 -13.36 16.37
CA GLY A 47 7.23 -14.53 16.75
C GLY A 47 6.09 -14.22 17.74
N PRO A 48 5.19 -15.18 18.01
CA PRO A 48 4.16 -15.05 19.04
C PRO A 48 4.77 -14.69 20.41
N GLY A 49 4.10 -13.85 21.19
CA GLY A 49 4.57 -13.45 22.53
C GLY A 49 5.74 -12.45 22.56
N SER A 50 6.30 -12.04 21.42
CA SER A 50 7.44 -11.10 21.38
C SER A 50 7.09 -9.63 21.73
N GLY A 51 5.85 -9.34 22.14
CA GLY A 51 5.43 -8.00 22.54
C GLY A 51 5.10 -7.02 21.40
N LYS A 52 5.04 -7.47 20.14
CA LYS A 52 4.74 -6.60 18.97
C LYS A 52 3.47 -5.78 19.14
N GLY A 53 2.37 -6.41 19.53
CA GLY A 53 1.08 -5.71 19.70
C GLY A 53 1.16 -4.56 20.71
N THR A 54 1.88 -4.76 21.81
CA THR A 54 2.14 -3.71 22.81
C THR A 54 2.94 -2.56 22.21
N GLN A 55 4.02 -2.85 21.48
CA GLN A 55 4.84 -1.82 20.84
C GLN A 55 4.10 -1.08 19.72
N CYS A 56 3.31 -1.78 18.91
CA CYS A 56 2.46 -1.16 17.90
C CYS A 56 1.46 -0.19 18.55
N SER A 57 0.80 -0.61 19.63
CA SER A 57 -0.14 0.24 20.37
C SER A 57 0.53 1.49 20.92
N ASN A 58 1.69 1.35 21.54
CA ASN A 58 2.47 2.48 22.03
C ASN A 58 2.86 3.44 20.89
N ILE A 59 3.29 2.92 19.74
CA ILE A 59 3.70 3.75 18.60
C ILE A 59 2.51 4.53 18.02
N VAL A 60 1.36 3.87 17.89
CA VAL A 60 0.10 4.52 17.45
C VAL A 60 -0.26 5.67 18.39
N GLU A 61 -0.29 5.39 19.69
CA GLU A 61 -0.69 6.36 20.73
C GLU A 61 0.25 7.57 20.79
N HIS A 62 1.57 7.36 20.72
CA HIS A 62 2.55 8.41 20.97
C HIS A 62 3.00 9.17 19.71
N PHE A 63 2.94 8.55 18.52
CA PHE A 63 3.51 9.13 17.29
C PHE A 63 2.48 9.36 16.17
N GLY A 64 1.21 9.01 16.40
CA GLY A 64 0.11 9.22 15.46
C GLY A 64 0.21 8.36 14.21
N PHE A 65 0.73 7.14 14.35
CA PHE A 65 0.73 6.13 13.30
C PHE A 65 -0.63 5.44 13.23
N ILE A 66 -1.01 4.94 12.05
CA ILE A 66 -2.11 3.96 11.93
C ILE A 66 -1.52 2.56 11.89
N HIS A 67 -2.04 1.67 12.74
CA HIS A 67 -1.66 0.25 12.73
C HIS A 67 -2.48 -0.53 11.70
N LEU A 68 -1.79 -1.28 10.87
CA LEU A 68 -2.33 -2.23 9.91
C LEU A 68 -1.72 -3.59 10.18
N SER A 69 -2.54 -4.61 10.43
CA SER A 69 -2.07 -6.00 10.49
C SER A 69 -2.42 -6.71 9.20
N ALA A 70 -1.41 -7.23 8.48
CA ALA A 70 -1.66 -7.98 7.25
C ALA A 70 -2.55 -9.21 7.51
N GLY A 71 -2.36 -9.88 8.65
CA GLY A 71 -3.19 -11.00 9.05
C GLY A 71 -4.64 -10.61 9.35
N GLU A 72 -4.88 -9.43 9.93
CA GLU A 72 -6.25 -8.94 10.18
C GLU A 72 -6.94 -8.53 8.88
N LEU A 73 -6.22 -7.87 7.96
CA LEU A 73 -6.77 -7.53 6.64
C LEU A 73 -7.17 -8.78 5.86
N LEU A 74 -6.33 -9.82 5.86
CA LEU A 74 -6.66 -11.10 5.22
C LEU A 74 -7.87 -11.79 5.88
N ARG A 75 -7.96 -11.80 7.22
CA ARG A 75 -9.13 -12.34 7.93
C ARG A 75 -10.40 -11.54 7.68
N ALA A 76 -10.30 -10.21 7.58
CA ALA A 76 -11.41 -9.35 7.22
C ALA A 76 -11.90 -9.65 5.79
N GLU A 77 -10.97 -9.91 4.86
CA GLU A 77 -11.30 -10.29 3.48
C GLU A 77 -12.00 -11.65 3.41
N ILE A 78 -11.58 -12.64 4.22
CA ILE A 78 -12.30 -13.92 4.36
C ILE A 78 -13.74 -13.67 4.85
N ASN A 79 -13.89 -12.87 5.91
CA ASN A 79 -15.19 -12.62 6.54
C ASN A 79 -16.11 -11.71 5.71
N SER A 80 -15.59 -11.01 4.70
CA SER A 80 -16.40 -10.18 3.81
C SER A 80 -17.22 -11.00 2.81
N GLY A 81 -16.86 -12.28 2.62
CA GLY A 81 -17.47 -13.14 1.61
C GLY A 81 -17.06 -12.77 0.18
N SER A 82 -15.93 -12.07 -0.01
CA SER A 82 -15.41 -11.76 -1.34
C SER A 82 -15.04 -13.02 -2.12
N GLU A 83 -14.91 -12.89 -3.43
CA GLU A 83 -14.49 -13.99 -4.33
C GLU A 83 -13.15 -14.61 -3.88
N ASN A 84 -12.24 -13.80 -3.35
CA ASN A 84 -10.96 -14.27 -2.85
C ASN A 84 -11.04 -14.88 -1.44
N GLY A 85 -12.12 -14.64 -0.68
CA GLY A 85 -12.25 -15.03 0.71
C GLY A 85 -12.03 -16.53 0.94
N THR A 86 -12.71 -17.39 0.18
CA THR A 86 -12.54 -18.85 0.28
C THR A 86 -11.13 -19.32 -0.08
N MET A 87 -10.51 -18.71 -1.11
CA MET A 87 -9.14 -19.01 -1.50
C MET A 87 -8.14 -18.64 -0.40
N ILE A 88 -8.28 -17.44 0.17
CA ILE A 88 -7.41 -16.94 1.25
C ILE A 88 -7.54 -17.83 2.49
N ASP A 89 -8.76 -18.20 2.87
CA ASP A 89 -9.02 -19.09 4.02
C ASP A 89 -8.34 -20.45 3.85
N THR A 90 -8.47 -21.05 2.66
CA THR A 90 -7.82 -22.33 2.33
C THR A 90 -6.29 -22.24 2.46
N ILE A 91 -5.69 -21.18 1.91
CA ILE A 91 -4.23 -20.99 1.96
C ILE A 91 -3.73 -20.81 3.41
N ILE A 92 -4.44 -20.00 4.20
CA ILE A 92 -4.06 -19.73 5.60
C ILE A 92 -4.23 -20.98 6.48
N THR A 93 -5.31 -21.74 6.28
CA THR A 93 -5.56 -22.98 7.05
C THR A 93 -4.53 -24.07 6.72
N GLU A 94 -4.01 -24.09 5.49
CA GLU A 94 -2.86 -24.93 5.10
C GLU A 94 -1.50 -24.42 5.62
N GLY A 95 -1.47 -23.30 6.35
CA GLY A 95 -0.24 -22.70 6.88
C GLY A 95 0.67 -22.09 5.81
N LYS A 96 0.14 -21.85 4.61
CA LYS A 96 0.88 -21.28 3.48
C LYS A 96 0.81 -19.76 3.49
N ILE A 97 1.75 -19.12 2.79
CA ILE A 97 1.77 -17.67 2.60
C ILE A 97 0.79 -17.31 1.48
N VAL A 98 -0.11 -16.37 1.73
CA VAL A 98 -1.02 -15.82 0.72
C VAL A 98 -0.20 -15.07 -0.34
N PRO A 99 -0.55 -15.18 -1.64
CA PRO A 99 0.13 -14.46 -2.72
C PRO A 99 0.35 -12.97 -2.40
N SER A 100 1.53 -12.47 -2.77
CA SER A 100 1.97 -11.11 -2.48
C SER A 100 0.99 -10.07 -3.02
N GLU A 101 0.47 -10.28 -4.22
CA GLU A 101 -0.43 -9.38 -4.93
C GLU A 101 -1.72 -9.12 -4.14
N ILE A 102 -2.29 -10.17 -3.54
CA ILE A 102 -3.50 -10.08 -2.73
C ILE A 102 -3.21 -9.29 -1.46
N THR A 103 -2.15 -9.67 -0.74
CA THR A 103 -1.79 -9.03 0.53
C THR A 103 -1.43 -7.55 0.34
N ILE A 104 -0.67 -7.23 -0.70
CA ILE A 104 -0.24 -5.86 -1.03
C ILE A 104 -1.43 -5.02 -1.48
N LYS A 105 -2.36 -5.57 -2.27
CA LYS A 105 -3.59 -4.87 -2.65
C LYS A 105 -4.40 -4.47 -1.42
N LEU A 106 -4.61 -5.39 -0.47
CA LEU A 106 -5.33 -5.09 0.77
C LEU A 106 -4.61 -4.04 1.62
N LEU A 107 -3.28 -4.12 1.74
CA LEU A 107 -2.48 -3.11 2.43
C LEU A 107 -2.58 -1.74 1.74
N GLN A 108 -2.51 -1.71 0.42
CA GLN A 108 -2.63 -0.49 -0.37
C GLN A 108 -3.99 0.18 -0.18
N GLU A 109 -5.08 -0.59 -0.28
CA GLU A 109 -6.44 -0.08 -0.04
C GLU A 109 -6.59 0.47 1.38
N ALA A 110 -6.02 -0.22 2.38
CA ALA A 110 -6.02 0.25 3.76
C ALA A 110 -5.22 1.55 3.96
N ILE A 111 -4.05 1.68 3.34
CA ILE A 111 -3.22 2.90 3.36
C ILE A 111 -3.96 4.07 2.68
N ILE A 112 -4.59 3.83 1.52
CA ILE A 112 -5.35 4.87 0.81
C ILE A 112 -6.55 5.32 1.65
N LYS A 113 -7.32 4.36 2.19
CA LYS A 113 -8.50 4.62 3.01
C LYS A 113 -8.16 5.33 4.33
N GLY A 114 -7.01 5.02 4.93
CA GLY A 114 -6.55 5.64 6.17
C GLY A 114 -6.23 7.13 6.04
N GLY A 115 -5.81 7.58 4.85
CA GLY A 115 -5.55 9.00 4.57
C GLY A 115 -4.42 9.67 5.37
N ASN A 116 -3.71 8.90 6.21
CA ASN A 116 -2.58 9.34 7.01
C ASN A 116 -1.25 9.24 6.25
N ASP A 117 -0.18 9.82 6.79
CA ASP A 117 1.18 9.77 6.25
C ASP A 117 2.12 8.83 7.02
N LYS A 118 1.62 8.17 8.07
CA LYS A 118 2.37 7.31 8.98
C LYS A 118 1.64 6.01 9.26
N TYR A 119 2.24 4.89 8.87
CA TYR A 119 1.68 3.54 9.06
C TYR A 119 2.67 2.60 9.71
N ILE A 120 2.15 1.71 10.54
CA ILE A 120 2.88 0.58 11.08
C ILE A 120 2.22 -0.70 10.61
N ILE A 121 2.98 -1.57 9.95
CA ILE A 121 2.50 -2.80 9.34
C ILE A 121 3.05 -4.00 10.12
N ASP A 122 2.17 -4.73 10.80
CA ASP A 122 2.52 -5.95 11.55
C ASP A 122 2.28 -7.22 10.70
N GLY A 123 3.22 -8.17 10.83
CA GLY A 123 3.11 -9.50 10.23
C GLY A 123 3.38 -9.57 8.73
N PHE A 124 4.03 -8.54 8.17
CA PHE A 124 4.44 -8.42 6.76
C PHE A 124 5.75 -7.60 6.68
N PRO A 125 6.64 -7.88 5.72
CA PRO A 125 6.63 -8.99 4.77
C PRO A 125 6.92 -10.34 5.45
N ARG A 126 6.41 -11.45 4.90
CA ARG A 126 6.67 -12.81 5.44
C ARG A 126 7.75 -13.57 4.67
N ASN A 127 8.10 -13.10 3.48
CA ASN A 127 9.16 -13.65 2.66
C ASN A 127 9.79 -12.53 1.79
N GLU A 128 10.86 -12.88 1.10
CA GLU A 128 11.59 -12.00 0.18
C GLU A 128 10.67 -11.40 -0.89
N GLU A 129 9.83 -12.24 -1.49
CA GLU A 129 8.92 -11.87 -2.56
C GLU A 129 7.92 -10.78 -2.12
N ASN A 130 7.32 -10.92 -0.94
CA ASN A 130 6.46 -9.90 -0.34
C ASN A 130 7.17 -8.54 -0.28
N ARG A 131 8.44 -8.53 0.16
CA ARG A 131 9.21 -7.29 0.27
C ARG A 131 9.46 -6.68 -1.11
N VAL A 132 9.96 -7.45 -2.06
CA VAL A 132 10.31 -6.98 -3.41
C VAL A 132 9.08 -6.47 -4.15
N VAL A 133 7.96 -7.18 -4.09
CA VAL A 133 6.71 -6.76 -4.74
C VAL A 133 6.14 -5.53 -4.03
N PHE A 134 6.18 -5.48 -2.69
CA PHE A 134 5.74 -4.30 -1.95
C PHE A 134 6.59 -3.09 -2.30
N GLU A 135 7.91 -3.21 -2.30
CA GLU A 135 8.81 -2.15 -2.73
C GLU A 135 8.53 -1.74 -4.17
N SER A 136 8.26 -2.66 -5.09
CA SER A 136 7.95 -2.30 -6.47
C SER A 136 6.63 -1.54 -6.62
N VAL A 137 5.62 -1.89 -5.83
CA VAL A 137 4.29 -1.25 -5.84
C VAL A 137 4.30 0.08 -5.08
N VAL A 138 5.06 0.15 -3.97
CA VAL A 138 5.07 1.27 -3.03
C VAL A 138 6.22 2.24 -3.27
N SER A 139 7.40 1.83 -3.79
CA SER A 139 8.57 2.68 -4.10
C SER A 139 8.36 3.73 -5.20
N LEU A 140 7.14 3.89 -5.70
CA LEU A 140 6.72 5.23 -6.13
C LEU A 140 6.85 6.26 -4.97
N LEU A 141 7.14 5.84 -3.74
CA LEU A 141 7.18 6.67 -2.53
C LEU A 141 8.56 6.59 -1.84
N SER A 142 9.55 7.28 -2.40
CA SER A 142 10.77 7.78 -1.74
C SER A 142 11.50 6.82 -0.77
N LEU A 143 12.45 6.06 -1.31
CA LEU A 143 13.45 5.29 -0.55
C LEU A 143 14.33 6.19 0.34
N HIS A 144 14.45 5.81 1.60
CA HIS A 144 15.66 6.00 2.39
C HIS A 144 15.88 4.73 3.20
N CYS A 145 16.77 3.86 2.70
CA CYS A 145 17.27 2.71 3.46
C CYS A 145 18.27 3.24 4.49
N PHE A 146 18.12 2.86 5.75
CA PHE A 146 19.20 2.90 6.73
C PHE A 146 19.67 1.45 6.93
N GLU A 147 20.95 1.21 6.61
CA GLU A 147 21.72 0.05 7.06
C GLU A 147 22.14 0.21 8.53
#